data_AF-A0A951LU40-F1
#
_entry.id   AF-A0A951LU40-F1
#
_cell.length_a   1.000
_cell.length_b   1.000
_cell.length_c   1.000
_cell.angle_alpha   90.00
_cell.angle_beta   90.00
_cell.angle_gamma   90.00
#
_symmetry.space_group_name_H-M   'P 1'
#
loop_
_entity.id
_entity.type
_entity.pdbx_description
1 polymer ?
#
loop_
_entity_poly.entity_id
_entity_poly.type
_entity_poly.pdbx_seq_one_letter_code
_entity_poly.pdbx_strand_id
1 'polypeptide(L)'
;LKDHPDLVKRVLAVYEEARKFSLANYAEEKRAFQAVTKLSDAVADKQLKERTTITFNKIGPEQRDSILQAGIALQKAGVIKEDVDVKKALDDLIVDQYVATN
;
A
#
# COMPACT_ATOMS: atom_id res chain seq x y z
N LEU A 1 -4.67 -13.30 -9.19
CA LEU A 1 -5.30 -12.22 -10.01
C LEU A 1 -6.01 -12.78 -11.25
N LYS A 2 -5.32 -13.59 -12.08
CA LYS A 2 -5.84 -14.08 -13.37
C LYS A 2 -7.02 -15.06 -13.25
N ASP A 3 -7.03 -15.91 -12.23
CA ASP A 3 -8.03 -16.99 -12.11
C ASP A 3 -9.37 -16.49 -11.54
N HIS A 4 -9.36 -15.37 -10.80
CA HIS A 4 -10.54 -14.79 -10.17
C HIS A 4 -10.56 -13.26 -10.27
N PRO A 5 -10.60 -12.69 -11.48
CA PRO A 5 -10.49 -11.25 -11.68
C PRO A 5 -11.64 -10.46 -11.05
N ASP A 6 -12.84 -11.03 -10.98
CA ASP A 6 -13.99 -10.35 -10.38
C ASP A 6 -13.92 -10.31 -8.86
N LEU A 7 -13.36 -11.35 -8.22
CA LEU A 7 -13.09 -11.32 -6.78
C LEU A 7 -12.03 -10.26 -6.45
N VAL A 8 -11.00 -10.12 -7.28
CA VAL A 8 -9.99 -9.06 -7.11
C VAL A 8 -10.63 -7.68 -7.17
N LYS A 9 -11.44 -7.41 -8.21
CA LYS A 9 -12.14 -6.12 -8.35
C LYS A 9 -13.03 -5.84 -7.15
N ARG A 10 -13.77 -6.84 -6.66
CA ARG A 10 -14.62 -6.70 -5.48
C ARG A 10 -13.81 -6.34 -4.23
N VAL A 11 -12.71 -7.04 -3.97
CA VAL A 11 -11.85 -6.76 -2.80
C VAL A 11 -11.29 -5.34 -2.88
N LEU A 12 -10.79 -4.93 -4.04
CA LEU A 12 -10.24 -3.57 -4.23
C LEU A 12 -11.32 -2.49 -4.07
N ALA A 13 -12.56 -2.76 -4.52
CA ALA A 13 -13.68 -1.85 -4.30
C ALA A 13 -13.99 -1.66 -2.81
N VAL A 14 -14.02 -2.76 -2.04
CA VAL A 14 -14.24 -2.68 -0.58
C VAL A 14 -13.10 -1.93 0.12
N TYR A 15 -11.84 -2.12 -0.32
CA TYR A 15 -10.71 -1.34 0.20
C TYR A 15 -10.83 0.15 -0.13
N GLU A 16 -11.30 0.51 -1.32
CA GLU A 16 -11.53 1.91 -1.69
C GLU A 16 -12.64 2.55 -0.86
N GLU A 17 -13.74 1.83 -0.61
CA GLU A 17 -14.80 2.26 0.30
C GLU A 17 -14.27 2.50 1.72
N ALA A 18 -13.49 1.54 2.25
CA ALA A 18 -12.86 1.68 3.57
C ALA A 18 -11.88 2.86 3.62
N ARG A 19 -11.05 3.05 2.59
CA ARG A 19 -10.11 4.18 2.50
C ARG A 19 -10.84 5.53 2.56
N LYS A 20 -11.92 5.69 1.78
CA LYS A 20 -12.77 6.90 1.82
C LYS A 20 -13.40 7.09 3.19
N PHE A 21 -13.90 6.02 3.80
CA PHE A 21 -14.47 6.07 5.15
C PHE A 21 -13.43 6.50 6.19
N SER A 22 -12.23 5.89 6.21
CA SER A 22 -11.16 6.21 7.16
C SER A 22 -10.69 7.67 7.05
N LEU A 23 -10.59 8.20 5.83
CA LEU A 23 -10.27 9.61 5.59
C LEU A 23 -11.35 10.57 6.11
N ALA A 24 -12.62 10.19 5.99
CA ALA A 24 -13.75 11.00 6.48
C ALA A 24 -13.98 10.83 8.01
N ASN A 25 -13.52 9.72 8.60
CA ASN A 25 -13.86 9.31 9.97
C ASN A 25 -12.60 8.97 10.77
N TYR A 26 -11.74 9.97 11.00
CA TYR A 26 -10.45 9.77 11.68
C TYR A 26 -10.56 9.06 13.04
N ALA A 27 -11.57 9.38 13.86
CA ALA A 27 -11.74 8.76 15.18
C ALA A 27 -12.00 7.25 15.08
N GLU A 28 -12.78 6.81 14.08
CA GLU A 28 -13.06 5.39 13.85
C GLU A 28 -11.83 4.67 13.32
N GLU A 29 -11.09 5.29 12.39
CA GLU A 29 -9.81 4.75 11.89
C GLU A 29 -8.81 4.57 13.04
N LYS A 30 -8.64 5.61 13.88
CA LYS A 30 -7.75 5.56 15.04
C LYS A 30 -8.16 4.45 16.02
N ARG A 31 -9.46 4.35 16.33
CA ARG A 31 -9.99 3.31 17.21
C ARG A 31 -9.71 1.90 16.67
N ALA A 32 -9.97 1.67 15.38
CA ALA A 32 -9.70 0.38 14.73
C ALA A 32 -8.20 0.05 14.72
N PHE A 33 -7.36 1.03 14.37
CA PHE A 33 -5.90 0.89 14.36
C PHE A 33 -5.34 0.57 15.76
N GLN A 34 -5.79 1.25 16.81
CA GLN A 34 -5.38 0.97 18.19
C GLN A 34 -5.89 -0.37 18.70
N ALA A 35 -7.09 -0.80 18.29
CA ALA A 35 -7.64 -2.09 18.70
C ALA A 35 -6.75 -3.26 18.31
N VAL A 36 -6.07 -3.18 17.15
CA VAL A 36 -5.16 -4.23 16.66
C VAL A 36 -3.71 -4.01 17.09
N THR A 37 -3.22 -2.77 17.09
CA THR A 37 -1.79 -2.48 17.38
C THR A 37 -1.49 -2.30 18.86
N LYS A 38 -2.51 -2.03 19.69
CA LYS A 38 -2.40 -1.68 21.11
C LYS A 38 -1.53 -0.44 21.39
N LEU A 39 -1.33 0.41 20.37
CA LEU A 39 -0.58 1.64 20.51
C LEU A 39 -1.35 2.66 21.36
N SER A 40 -0.62 3.45 22.13
CA SER A 40 -1.19 4.58 22.87
C SER A 40 -1.74 5.64 21.91
N ASP A 41 -2.61 6.50 22.42
CA ASP A 41 -3.26 7.56 21.64
C ASP A 41 -2.26 8.45 20.89
N ALA A 42 -1.20 8.88 21.58
CA ALA A 42 -0.18 9.75 21.00
C ALA A 42 0.62 9.06 19.88
N VAL A 43 0.90 7.75 20.02
CA VAL A 43 1.66 7.00 19.00
C VAL A 43 0.76 6.70 17.79
N ALA A 44 -0.50 6.35 18.03
CA ALA A 44 -1.47 6.16 16.96
C ALA A 44 -1.70 7.46 16.16
N ASP A 45 -1.81 8.60 16.86
CA ASP A 45 -1.90 9.91 16.20
C ASP A 45 -0.69 10.20 15.33
N LYS A 46 0.52 10.01 15.85
CA LYS A 46 1.74 10.23 15.07
C LYS A 46 1.80 9.31 13.84
N GLN A 47 1.35 8.07 13.98
CA GLN A 47 1.35 7.14 12.85
C GLN A 47 0.37 7.58 11.76
N LEU A 48 -0.89 7.82 12.13
CA LEU A 48 -1.98 8.08 11.18
C LEU A 48 -1.98 9.51 10.62
N LYS A 49 -1.44 10.49 11.34
CA LYS A 49 -1.39 11.90 10.89
C LYS A 49 -0.10 12.26 10.16
N GLU A 50 1.02 11.60 10.45
CA GLU A 50 2.34 12.02 9.95
C GLU A 50 3.10 10.95 9.16
N ARG A 51 2.91 9.66 9.44
CA ARG A 51 3.79 8.58 8.93
C ARG A 51 3.11 7.63 7.96
N THR A 52 1.79 7.63 7.89
CA THR A 52 1.01 6.75 7.01
C THR A 52 0.06 7.57 6.18
N THR A 53 0.27 7.56 4.86
CA THR A 53 -0.60 8.21 3.89
C THR A 53 -1.51 7.17 3.25
N ILE A 54 -2.83 7.36 3.36
CA ILE A 54 -3.87 6.54 2.71
C ILE A 54 -4.66 7.30 1.64
N THR A 55 -4.09 8.39 1.12
CA THR A 55 -4.76 9.30 0.17
C THR A 55 -4.95 8.70 -1.22
N PHE A 56 -4.07 7.76 -1.62
CA PHE A 56 -4.05 7.20 -2.97
C PHE A 56 -4.63 5.79 -2.98
N ASN A 57 -5.34 5.45 -4.05
CA ASN A 57 -5.85 4.10 -4.29
C ASN A 57 -5.03 3.33 -5.35
N LYS A 58 -4.04 4.00 -5.96
CA LYS A 58 -3.11 3.46 -6.96
C LYS A 58 -1.67 3.72 -6.54
N ILE A 59 -0.76 2.87 -7.02
CA ILE A 59 0.68 3.08 -6.87
C ILE A 59 1.10 4.15 -7.88
N GLY A 60 1.44 5.33 -7.39
CA GLY A 60 1.92 6.44 -8.20
C GLY A 60 3.41 6.33 -8.54
N PRO A 61 3.93 7.29 -9.34
CA PRO A 61 5.33 7.31 -9.76
C PRO A 61 6.31 7.35 -8.58
N GLU A 62 6.00 8.13 -7.55
CA GLU A 62 6.86 8.27 -6.36
C GLU A 62 6.93 6.96 -5.56
N GLN A 63 5.80 6.29 -5.36
CA GLN A 63 5.77 4.99 -4.68
C GLN A 63 6.52 3.93 -5.50
N ARG A 64 6.34 3.92 -6.83
CA ARG A 64 7.05 3.00 -7.72
C ARG A 64 8.56 3.24 -7.67
N ASP A 65 9.02 4.48 -7.72
CA ASP A 65 10.45 4.80 -7.62
C ASP A 65 11.01 4.40 -6.26
N SER A 66 10.32 4.70 -5.16
CA SER A 66 10.75 4.29 -3.82
C SER A 66 10.95 2.77 -3.70
N ILE A 67 10.01 1.97 -4.22
CA ILE A 67 10.11 0.51 -4.22
C ILE A 67 11.29 0.05 -5.09
N LEU A 68 11.48 0.66 -6.27
CA LEU A 68 12.58 0.33 -7.17
C LEU A 68 13.94 0.60 -6.49
N GLN A 69 14.11 1.78 -5.89
CA GLN A 69 15.35 2.13 -5.20
C GLN A 69 15.62 1.23 -4.00
N ALA A 70 14.58 0.85 -3.25
CA ALA A 70 14.72 -0.11 -2.15
C ALA A 70 15.21 -1.48 -2.67
N GLY A 71 14.65 -1.98 -3.76
CA GLY A 71 15.11 -3.23 -4.38
C GLY A 71 16.55 -3.16 -4.88
N ILE A 72 16.95 -2.05 -5.52
CA ILE A 72 18.33 -1.81 -5.95
C ILE A 72 19.28 -1.77 -4.75
N ALA A 73 18.89 -1.12 -3.65
CA ALA A 73 19.69 -1.06 -2.43
C ALA A 73 19.89 -2.46 -1.82
N LEU A 74 18.82 -3.28 -1.76
CA LEU A 74 18.89 -4.66 -1.29
C LEU A 74 19.75 -5.55 -2.19
N GLN A 75 19.75 -5.31 -3.51
CA GLN A 75 20.62 -6.00 -4.44
C GLN A 75 22.09 -5.64 -4.23
N LYS A 76 22.40 -4.34 -4.10
CA LYS A 76 23.77 -3.86 -3.79
C LYS A 76 24.28 -4.38 -2.44
N ALA A 77 23.38 -4.62 -1.48
CA ALA A 77 23.71 -5.21 -0.19
C ALA A 77 23.88 -6.74 -0.24
N GLY A 78 23.69 -7.38 -1.40
CA GLY A 78 23.79 -8.84 -1.56
C GLY A 78 22.61 -9.63 -1.00
N VAL A 79 21.53 -8.96 -0.56
CA VAL A 79 20.31 -9.63 -0.09
C VAL A 79 19.49 -10.16 -1.26
N ILE A 80 19.37 -9.36 -2.33
CA ILE A 80 18.83 -9.78 -3.62
C ILE A 80 20.02 -10.14 -4.52
N LYS A 81 19.94 -11.26 -5.23
CA LYS A 81 21.00 -11.69 -6.13
C LYS A 81 21.19 -10.70 -7.29
N GLU A 82 22.43 -10.54 -7.76
CA GLU A 82 22.79 -9.59 -8.82
C GLU A 82 22.12 -9.90 -10.17
N ASP A 83 21.76 -11.15 -10.43
CA ASP A 83 21.12 -11.60 -11.66
C ASP A 83 19.61 -11.32 -11.72
N VAL A 84 19.01 -10.85 -10.62
CA VAL A 84 17.59 -10.50 -10.56
C VAL A 84 17.34 -9.15 -11.24
N ASP A 85 16.46 -9.14 -12.24
CA ASP A 85 15.93 -7.90 -12.80
C ASP A 85 14.86 -7.30 -11.86
N VAL A 86 15.31 -6.47 -10.92
CA VAL A 86 14.47 -5.82 -9.91
C VAL A 86 13.39 -4.94 -10.57
N LYS A 87 13.73 -4.24 -11.66
CA LYS A 87 12.79 -3.37 -12.34
C LYS A 87 11.68 -4.18 -12.99
N LYS A 88 12.03 -5.27 -13.69
CA LYS A 88 11.04 -6.15 -14.28
C LYS A 88 10.15 -6.79 -13.22
N ALA A 89 10.71 -7.24 -12.10
CA ALA A 89 9.93 -7.82 -11.01
C ALA A 89 8.90 -6.81 -10.45
N LEU A 90 9.29 -5.54 -10.30
CA LEU A 90 8.36 -4.48 -9.90
C LEU A 90 7.26 -4.25 -10.94
N ASP A 91 7.63 -4.19 -12.22
CA ASP A 91 6.69 -3.95 -13.32
C ASP A 91 5.67 -5.08 -13.48
N ASP A 92 6.08 -6.33 -13.27
CA ASP A 92 5.19 -7.49 -13.32
C ASP A 92 4.18 -7.52 -12.15
N LEU A 93 4.48 -6.87 -11.02
CA LEU A 93 3.67 -6.86 -9.80
C LEU A 93 2.65 -5.72 -9.73
N ILE A 94 2.91 -4.58 -10.39
CA ILE A 94 1.97 -3.45 -10.42
C ILE A 94 0.94 -3.68 -11.52
N VAL A 95 -0.30 -3.98 -11.12
CA VAL A 95 -1.38 -4.34 -12.04
C VAL A 95 -2.60 -3.42 -11.85
N ASP A 96 -2.53 -2.22 -12.43
CA ASP A 96 -3.52 -1.16 -12.22
C ASP A 96 -4.90 -1.43 -12.83
N GLN A 97 -5.01 -2.38 -13.77
CA GLN A 97 -6.26 -2.69 -14.49
C GLN A 97 -7.42 -3.15 -13.59
N TYR A 98 -7.16 -3.53 -12.35
CA TYR A 98 -8.19 -3.96 -11.40
C TYR A 98 -8.62 -2.86 -10.42
N VAL A 99 -7.89 -1.75 -10.36
CA VAL A 99 -8.20 -0.65 -9.44
C VAL A 99 -9.29 0.23 -10.06
N ALA A 100 -10.38 0.41 -9.32
CA ALA A 100 -11.47 1.29 -9.75
C ALA A 100 -10.96 2.71 -10.02
N THR A 101 -11.30 3.24 -11.19
CA THR A 101 -11.21 4.67 -11.49
C THR A 101 -12.50 5.31 -11.01
N ASN A 102 -12.43 6.13 -9.96
CA ASN A 102 -13.51 7.06 -9.65
C ASN A 102 -13.62 8.09 -10.78
#